data_AF-A0A556PM60-F1
#
_entry.id   AF-A0A556PM60-F1
#
_cell.length_a   1.000
_cell.length_b   1.000
_cell.length_c   1.000
_cell.angle_alpha   90.00
_cell.angle_beta   90.00
_cell.angle_gamma   90.00
#
_symmetry.space_group_name_H-M   'P 1'
#
loop_
_entity.id
_entity.type
_entity.pdbx_description
1 polymer ?
#
loop_
_entity_poly.entity_id
_entity_poly.type
_entity_poly.pdbx_seq_one_letter_code
_entity_poly.pdbx_strand_id
1 'polypeptide(L)'
;MNDKVVKIVKDTLWMDNKNLNNITLNNLENKMNEVGFDDDFIKEIIQVFKQKIVEQGEREFQQELVNLHFKCPGEFQSEEKAVQTYDKYHSWLESEVKNLENETKLSWEKQTEDIEELNEKARKTQLVIRHRLSEIVLELI
;
A
#
# COMPACT_ATOMS: atom_id res chain seq x y z
N MET A 1 24.89 10.19 21.37
CA MET A 1 24.08 10.22 20.13
C MET A 1 22.91 9.28 20.34
N ASN A 2 21.67 9.77 20.22
CA ASN A 2 20.46 8.97 20.47
C ASN A 2 20.35 7.86 19.43
N ASP A 3 20.05 6.62 19.84
CA ASP A 3 19.85 5.50 18.91
C ASP A 3 18.76 5.78 17.86
N LYS A 4 17.76 6.60 18.21
CA LYS A 4 16.76 7.12 17.26
C LYS A 4 17.39 7.99 16.16
N VAL A 5 18.35 8.85 16.50
CA VAL A 5 19.02 9.74 15.53
C VAL A 5 19.93 8.92 14.62
N VAL A 6 20.64 7.93 15.17
CA VAL A 6 21.49 7.03 14.37
C VAL A 6 20.66 6.16 13.43
N LYS A 7 19.48 5.70 13.87
CA LYS A 7 18.54 4.96 13.01
C LYS A 7 17.97 5.84 11.90
N ILE A 8 17.46 7.04 12.21
CA ILE A 8 16.95 7.99 11.21
C ILE A 8 18.03 8.31 10.18
N VAL A 9 19.26 8.62 10.61
CA VAL A 9 20.37 8.96 9.70
C VAL A 9 20.78 7.77 8.84
N LYS A 10 20.78 6.54 9.38
CA LYS A 10 21.04 5.33 8.59
C LYS A 10 19.92 5.04 7.60
N ASP A 11 18.66 5.16 8.00
CA ASP A 11 17.50 4.96 7.12
C ASP A 11 17.54 5.99 5.98
N THR A 12 17.86 7.26 6.25
CA THR A 12 18.05 8.30 5.22
C THR A 12 19.24 8.00 4.29
N LEU A 13 20.39 7.58 4.82
CA LEU A 13 21.59 7.29 4.01
C LEU A 13 21.48 6.01 3.17
N TRP A 14 20.75 4.99 3.63
CA TRP A 14 20.44 3.81 2.82
C TRP A 14 19.45 4.13 1.70
N MET A 15 18.57 5.13 1.89
CA MET A 15 17.58 5.56 0.89
C MET A 15 18.18 6.38 -0.25
N ASP A 16 19.23 7.18 -0.01
CA ASP A 16 19.92 7.93 -1.09
C ASP A 16 20.56 7.01 -2.15
N ASN A 17 20.71 5.71 -1.86
CA ASN A 17 21.23 4.70 -2.79
C ASN A 17 20.16 3.88 -3.54
N LYS A 18 18.87 3.99 -3.17
CA LYS A 18 17.79 3.29 -3.88
C LYS A 18 17.30 4.13 -5.05
N ASN A 19 17.26 3.53 -6.24
CA ASN A 19 16.80 4.24 -7.44
C ASN A 19 15.27 4.35 -7.45
N LEU A 20 14.74 5.39 -6.79
CA LEU A 20 13.30 5.62 -6.69
C LEU A 20 12.66 6.12 -7.99
N ASN A 21 13.46 6.41 -9.02
CA ASN A 21 12.97 6.96 -10.30
C ASN A 21 12.03 6.00 -11.05
N ASN A 22 12.03 4.71 -10.68
CA ASN A 22 11.13 3.71 -11.22
C ASN A 22 9.75 3.73 -10.55
N ILE A 23 9.59 4.39 -9.40
CA ILE A 23 8.30 4.58 -8.73
C ILE A 23 7.59 5.77 -9.37
N THR A 24 7.10 5.55 -10.59
CA THR A 24 6.25 6.51 -11.34
C THR A 24 4.82 6.02 -11.35
N LEU A 25 3.86 6.92 -11.54
CA LEU A 25 2.44 6.55 -11.66
C LEU A 25 2.22 5.52 -12.76
N ASN A 26 2.88 5.67 -13.91
CA ASN A 26 2.78 4.73 -15.02
C ASN A 26 3.30 3.34 -14.65
N ASN A 27 4.44 3.26 -13.97
CA ASN A 27 5.00 1.97 -13.56
C ASN A 27 4.16 1.30 -12.46
N LEU A 28 3.61 2.09 -11.53
CA LEU A 28 2.67 1.59 -10.52
C LEU A 28 1.40 1.06 -11.18
N GLU A 29 0.82 1.80 -12.12
CA GLU A 29 -0.36 1.38 -12.89
C GLU A 29 -0.08 0.09 -13.68
N ASN A 30 1.04 0.02 -14.40
CA ASN A 30 1.44 -1.18 -15.14
C ASN A 30 1.59 -2.39 -14.20
N LYS A 31 2.23 -2.21 -13.03
CA LYS A 31 2.41 -3.28 -12.06
C LYS A 31 1.10 -3.72 -11.41
N MET A 32 0.19 -2.80 -11.10
CA MET A 32 -1.15 -3.16 -10.62
C MET A 32 -1.93 -3.97 -11.65
N ASN A 33 -1.81 -3.62 -12.95
CA ASN A 33 -2.38 -4.42 -14.04
C ASN A 33 -1.74 -5.82 -14.12
N GLU A 34 -0.41 -5.93 -14.02
CA GLU A 34 0.31 -7.22 -14.05
C GLU A 34 -0.10 -8.16 -12.90
N VAL A 35 -0.31 -7.60 -11.71
CA VAL A 35 -0.76 -8.34 -10.51
C VAL A 35 -2.26 -8.66 -10.54
N GLY A 36 -3.01 -8.07 -11.47
CA GLY A 36 -4.43 -8.37 -11.67
C GLY A 36 -5.37 -7.59 -10.74
N PHE A 37 -5.04 -6.33 -10.44
CA PHE A 37 -5.99 -5.42 -9.79
C PHE A 37 -7.23 -5.20 -10.66
N ASP A 38 -8.35 -4.89 -10.02
CA ASP A 38 -9.54 -4.41 -10.71
C ASP A 38 -9.26 -3.06 -11.39
N ASP A 39 -9.56 -2.94 -12.68
CA ASP A 39 -9.26 -1.76 -13.51
C ASP A 39 -9.82 -0.45 -12.94
N ASP A 40 -11.02 -0.48 -12.37
CA ASP A 40 -11.64 0.70 -11.78
C ASP A 40 -11.01 1.04 -10.44
N PHE A 41 -10.58 0.02 -9.70
CA PHE A 41 -9.83 0.24 -8.46
C PHE A 41 -8.43 0.81 -8.72
N ILE A 42 -7.74 0.38 -9.77
CA ILE A 42 -6.47 0.98 -10.22
C ILE A 42 -6.63 2.49 -10.43
N LYS A 43 -7.69 2.91 -11.14
CA LYS A 43 -7.96 4.34 -11.40
C LYS A 43 -8.13 5.13 -10.11
N GLU A 44 -8.83 4.58 -9.12
CA GLU A 44 -8.99 5.20 -7.81
C GLU A 44 -7.67 5.36 -7.07
N ILE A 45 -6.85 4.30 -7.01
CA ILE A 45 -5.53 4.35 -6.37
C ILE A 45 -4.65 5.40 -7.06
N ILE A 46 -4.60 5.40 -8.39
CA ILE A 46 -3.82 6.37 -9.16
C ILE A 46 -4.31 7.80 -8.93
N GLN A 47 -5.62 8.01 -8.77
CA GLN A 47 -6.15 9.34 -8.43
C GLN A 47 -5.69 9.80 -7.04
N VAL A 48 -5.72 8.92 -6.04
CA VAL A 48 -5.19 9.22 -4.69
C VAL A 48 -3.70 9.55 -4.75
N PHE A 49 -2.92 8.80 -5.52
CA PHE A 49 -1.49 9.06 -5.68
C PHE A 49 -1.20 10.37 -6.42
N LYS A 50 -1.98 10.70 -7.46
CA LYS A 50 -1.90 12.00 -8.15
C LYS A 50 -2.13 13.16 -7.19
N GLN A 51 -3.15 13.07 -6.33
CA GLN A 51 -3.44 14.09 -5.32
C GLN A 51 -2.26 14.25 -4.35
N LYS A 52 -1.72 13.14 -3.82
CA LYS A 52 -0.53 13.18 -2.96
C LYS A 52 0.67 13.84 -3.65
N ILE A 53 0.98 13.47 -4.89
CA ILE A 53 2.08 14.08 -5.65
C ILE A 53 1.89 15.60 -5.79
N VAL A 54 0.66 16.06 -6.05
CA VAL A 54 0.35 17.49 -6.13
C VAL A 54 0.55 18.19 -4.77
N GLU A 55 0.19 17.52 -3.67
CA GLU A 55 0.28 18.10 -2.32
C GLU A 55 1.71 18.19 -1.78
N GLN A 56 2.54 17.16 -2.00
CA GLN A 56 3.84 17.06 -1.33
C GLN A 56 5.04 16.98 -2.27
N GLY A 57 4.82 16.80 -3.59
CA GLY A 57 5.89 16.57 -4.55
C GLY A 57 6.15 15.07 -4.82
N GLU A 58 6.74 14.79 -5.98
CA GLU A 58 6.99 13.42 -6.45
C GLU A 58 8.04 12.70 -5.59
N ARG A 59 9.13 13.37 -5.19
CA ARG A 59 10.20 12.76 -4.40
C ARG A 59 9.70 12.35 -3.02
N GLU A 60 8.95 13.23 -2.38
CA GLU A 60 8.33 13.00 -1.08
C GLU A 60 7.30 11.86 -1.16
N PHE A 61 6.51 11.81 -2.23
CA PHE A 61 5.59 10.69 -2.49
C PHE A 61 6.31 9.35 -2.68
N GLN A 62 7.38 9.32 -3.47
CA GLN A 62 8.18 8.11 -3.67
C GLN A 62 8.75 7.62 -2.33
N GLN A 63 9.30 8.53 -1.53
CA GLN A 63 9.79 8.20 -0.19
C GLN A 63 8.68 7.69 0.73
N GLU A 64 7.49 8.28 0.69
CA GLU A 64 6.34 7.82 1.46
C GLU A 64 5.94 6.38 1.07
N LEU A 65 5.86 6.08 -0.23
CA LEU A 65 5.49 4.75 -0.71
C LEU A 65 6.48 3.68 -0.27
N VAL A 66 7.79 3.94 -0.35
CA VAL A 66 8.82 3.00 0.12
C VAL A 66 8.71 2.76 1.63
N ASN A 67 8.30 3.80 2.36
CA ASN A 67 8.18 3.76 3.82
C ASN A 67 6.76 3.43 4.30
N LEU A 68 5.89 2.90 3.43
CA LEU A 68 4.56 2.44 3.84
C LEU A 68 4.66 1.40 4.96
N HIS A 69 5.70 0.56 5.00
CA HIS A 69 5.89 -0.46 6.05
C HIS A 69 4.60 -1.28 6.29
N PHE A 70 3.91 -1.70 5.23
CA PHE A 70 2.59 -2.35 5.32
C PHE A 70 1.48 -1.49 5.94
N LYS A 71 1.57 -0.16 5.85
CA LYS A 71 0.45 0.75 6.09
C LYS A 71 -0.35 0.94 4.81
N CYS A 72 -1.61 1.33 4.95
CA CYS A 72 -2.46 1.69 3.84
C CYS A 72 -2.14 3.14 3.40
N PRO A 73 -2.06 3.48 2.10
CA PRO A 73 -1.80 4.85 1.68
C PRO A 73 -3.05 5.73 1.72
N GLY A 74 -2.87 7.00 2.09
CA GLY A 74 -3.86 8.06 1.88
C GLY A 74 -5.23 7.79 2.53
N GLU A 75 -6.29 8.06 1.78
CA GLU A 75 -7.67 7.94 2.25
C GLU A 75 -8.07 6.51 2.67
N PHE A 76 -7.37 5.49 2.17
CA PHE A 76 -7.65 4.09 2.52
C PHE A 76 -7.29 3.73 3.97
N GLN A 77 -6.61 4.61 4.70
CA GLN A 77 -6.45 4.48 6.16
C GLN A 77 -7.75 4.76 6.92
N SER A 78 -8.65 5.57 6.35
CA SER A 78 -9.95 5.83 6.96
C SER A 78 -10.80 4.55 6.91
N GLU A 79 -11.35 4.16 8.07
CA GLU A 79 -12.24 3.01 8.17
C GLU A 79 -13.45 3.17 7.24
N GLU A 80 -14.07 4.35 7.21
CA GLU A 80 -15.24 4.63 6.36
C GLU A 80 -14.91 4.40 4.87
N LYS A 81 -13.79 4.96 4.40
CA LYS A 81 -13.37 4.82 3.01
C LYS A 81 -13.02 3.37 2.70
N ALA A 82 -12.36 2.66 3.62
CA ALA A 82 -12.02 1.26 3.44
C ALA A 82 -13.29 0.37 3.36
N VAL A 83 -14.31 0.64 4.17
CA VAL A 83 -15.62 -0.05 4.07
C VAL A 83 -16.29 0.23 2.72
N GLN A 84 -16.33 1.49 2.28
CA GLN A 84 -16.92 1.84 0.98
C GLN A 84 -16.19 1.16 -0.19
N THR A 85 -14.86 1.11 -0.11
CA THR A 85 -14.01 0.43 -1.09
C THR A 85 -14.30 -1.08 -1.10
N TYR A 86 -14.44 -1.68 0.08
CA TYR A 86 -14.85 -3.08 0.19
C TYR A 86 -16.18 -3.35 -0.50
N ASP A 87 -17.19 -2.52 -0.21
CA ASP A 87 -18.54 -2.74 -0.76
C ASP A 87 -18.56 -2.57 -2.28
N LYS A 88 -17.73 -1.67 -2.82
CA LYS A 88 -17.61 -1.45 -4.26
C LYS A 88 -16.86 -2.58 -4.97
N TYR A 89 -15.76 -3.08 -4.39
CA TYR A 89 -14.85 -4.04 -5.01
C TYR A 89 -14.85 -5.41 -4.34
N HIS A 90 -15.97 -5.76 -3.69
CA HIS A 90 -16.11 -6.91 -2.80
C HIS A 90 -15.55 -8.22 -3.39
N SER A 91 -15.96 -8.57 -4.61
CA SER A 91 -15.58 -9.84 -5.23
C SER A 91 -14.08 -9.95 -5.48
N TRP A 92 -13.44 -8.86 -5.91
CA TRP A 92 -11.99 -8.83 -6.12
C TRP A 92 -11.24 -8.89 -4.79
N LEU A 93 -11.65 -8.09 -3.80
CA LEU A 93 -11.03 -8.09 -2.47
C LEU A 93 -11.13 -9.45 -1.76
N GLU A 94 -12.28 -10.12 -1.80
CA GLU A 94 -12.42 -11.46 -1.20
C GLU A 94 -11.59 -12.52 -1.91
N SER A 95 -11.37 -12.37 -3.23
CA SER A 95 -10.44 -13.23 -3.96
C SER A 95 -9.01 -12.99 -3.50
N GLU A 96 -8.60 -11.72 -3.38
CA GLU A 96 -7.26 -11.36 -2.95
C GLU A 96 -6.97 -11.73 -1.50
N VAL A 97 -7.94 -11.60 -0.60
CA VAL A 97 -7.81 -12.07 0.78
C VAL A 97 -7.48 -13.57 0.80
N LYS A 98 -8.21 -14.39 0.03
CA LYS A 98 -7.92 -15.84 -0.05
C LYS A 98 -6.55 -16.12 -0.66
N ASN A 99 -6.14 -15.36 -1.66
CA ASN A 99 -4.81 -15.47 -2.26
C ASN A 99 -3.73 -15.20 -1.20
N LEU A 100 -3.85 -14.12 -0.44
CA LEU A 100 -2.93 -13.79 0.65
C LEU A 100 -2.90 -14.84 1.76
N GLU A 101 -4.05 -15.40 2.16
CA GLU A 101 -4.09 -16.50 3.13
C GLU A 101 -3.36 -17.75 2.60
N ASN A 102 -3.50 -18.03 1.31
CA ASN A 102 -2.81 -19.15 0.67
C ASN A 102 -1.30 -18.91 0.53
N GLU A 103 -0.87 -17.68 0.22
CA GLU A 103 0.53 -17.30 0.07
C GLU A 103 1.25 -17.30 1.43
N THR A 104 0.66 -16.67 2.43
CA THR A 104 1.27 -16.47 3.77
C THR A 104 1.06 -17.65 4.72
N LYS A 105 0.09 -18.52 4.44
CA LYS A 105 -0.37 -19.59 5.36
C LYS A 105 -0.90 -19.06 6.69
N LEU A 106 -1.35 -17.80 6.73
CA LEU A 106 -1.97 -17.16 7.88
C LEU A 106 -3.39 -16.73 7.53
N SER A 107 -4.32 -16.81 8.47
CA SER A 107 -5.67 -16.28 8.24
C SER A 107 -5.64 -14.75 8.16
N TRP A 108 -6.61 -14.17 7.46
CA TRP A 108 -6.68 -12.71 7.30
C TRP A 108 -6.84 -12.00 8.66
N GLU A 109 -7.49 -12.63 9.64
CA GLU A 109 -7.63 -12.08 10.99
C GLU A 109 -6.25 -11.93 11.65
N LYS A 110 -5.41 -12.97 11.56
CA LYS A 110 -4.04 -12.96 12.10
C LYS A 110 -3.16 -11.93 11.40
N GLN A 111 -3.32 -11.84 10.08
CA GLN A 111 -2.58 -10.86 9.28
C GLN A 111 -3.00 -9.42 9.58
N THR A 112 -4.10 -9.18 10.29
CA THR A 112 -4.65 -7.84 10.62
C THR A 112 -4.85 -7.64 12.12
N GLU A 113 -4.12 -8.36 12.97
CA GLU A 113 -4.17 -8.20 14.43
C GLU A 113 -3.81 -6.78 14.88
N ASP A 114 -3.00 -6.07 14.09
CA ASP A 114 -2.58 -4.69 14.37
C ASP A 114 -3.68 -3.64 14.21
N ILE A 115 -4.79 -4.00 13.56
CA ILE A 115 -5.97 -3.16 13.29
C ILE A 115 -7.26 -3.90 13.64
N GLU A 116 -7.21 -4.76 14.67
CA GLU A 116 -8.31 -5.66 15.03
C GLU A 116 -9.60 -4.92 15.44
N GLU A 117 -9.46 -3.67 15.90
CA GLU A 117 -10.54 -2.79 16.33
C GLU A 117 -11.40 -2.26 15.18
N LEU A 118 -10.90 -2.31 13.94
CA LEU A 118 -11.61 -1.84 12.76
C LEU A 118 -12.67 -2.86 12.30
N ASN A 119 -13.67 -2.38 11.58
CA ASN A 119 -14.64 -3.20 10.88
C ASN A 119 -13.96 -4.25 9.98
N GLU A 120 -14.51 -5.47 9.93
CA GLU A 120 -14.01 -6.57 9.10
C GLU A 120 -13.71 -6.15 7.65
N LYS A 121 -14.63 -5.38 7.03
CA LYS A 121 -14.50 -4.91 5.66
C LYS A 121 -13.32 -3.96 5.49
N ALA A 122 -13.13 -3.07 6.46
CA ALA A 122 -12.00 -2.16 6.49
C ALA A 122 -10.69 -2.92 6.66
N ARG A 123 -10.63 -3.89 7.59
CA ARG A 123 -9.46 -4.74 7.83
C ARG A 123 -9.02 -5.48 6.58
N LYS A 124 -9.96 -6.17 5.91
CA LYS A 124 -9.68 -6.90 4.66
C LYS A 124 -9.21 -5.98 3.54
N THR A 125 -9.83 -4.82 3.39
CA THR A 125 -9.42 -3.82 2.40
C THR A 125 -8.01 -3.32 2.66
N GLN A 126 -7.73 -2.89 3.89
CA GLN A 126 -6.41 -2.40 4.27
C GLN A 126 -5.36 -3.50 4.14
N LEU A 127 -5.68 -4.76 4.48
CA LEU A 127 -4.80 -5.91 4.27
C LEU A 127 -4.39 -6.06 2.81
N VAL A 128 -5.35 -6.10 1.88
CA VAL A 128 -5.05 -6.29 0.46
C VAL A 128 -4.22 -5.12 -0.07
N ILE A 129 -4.67 -3.88 0.18
CA ILE A 129 -4.00 -2.68 -0.33
C ILE A 129 -2.56 -2.61 0.20
N ARG A 130 -2.37 -2.76 1.52
CA ARG A 130 -1.05 -2.62 2.14
C ARG A 130 -0.07 -3.70 1.70
N HIS A 131 -0.56 -4.92 1.45
CA HIS A 131 0.29 -6.03 1.03
C HIS A 131 0.69 -5.86 -0.43
N ARG A 132 -0.30 -5.78 -1.33
CA ARG A 132 -0.06 -5.74 -2.77
C ARG A 132 0.70 -4.50 -3.21
N LEU A 133 0.41 -3.33 -2.65
CA LEU A 133 1.19 -2.14 -2.96
C LEU A 133 2.62 -2.22 -2.44
N SER A 134 2.86 -2.85 -1.28
CA SER A 134 4.22 -3.04 -0.78
C SER A 134 5.03 -3.96 -1.69
N GLU A 135 4.42 -5.04 -2.21
CA GLU A 135 5.05 -5.94 -3.18
C GLU A 135 5.40 -5.20 -4.49
N ILE A 136 4.44 -4.45 -5.04
CA ILE A 136 4.66 -3.65 -6.25
C ILE A 136 5.79 -2.64 -6.05
N VAL A 137 5.79 -1.92 -4.92
CA VAL A 137 6.85 -0.94 -4.62
C VAL A 137 8.20 -1.63 -4.46
N LEU A 138 8.24 -2.82 -3.85
CA LEU A 138 9.48 -3.59 -3.71
C LEU A 138 10.05 -4.03 -5.06
N GLU A 139 9.20 -4.40 -6.02
CA GLU A 139 9.63 -4.76 -7.38
C GLU A 139 10.17 -3.58 -8.20
N LEU A 140 9.77 -2.35 -7.85
CA LEU A 140 10.17 -1.13 -8.56
C LEU A 140 11.49 -0.53 -8.06
N ILE A 141 12.04 -1.02 -6.94
CA ILE A 141 13.29 -0.51 -6.32
C ILE A 141 14.47 -1.40 -6.68
#